data_AF-A0A380K2N8-F1
#
_entry.id   AF-A0A380K2N8-F1
#
_cell.length_a   1.000
_cell.length_b   1.000
_cell.length_c   1.000
_cell.angle_alpha   90.00
_cell.angle_beta   90.00
_cell.angle_gamma   90.00
#
_symmetry.space_group_name_H-M   'P 1'
#
loop_
_entity.id
_entity.type
_entity.pdbx_description
1 polymer ?
#
loop_
_entity_poly.entity_id
_entity_poly.type
_entity_poly.pdbx_seq_one_letter_code
_entity_poly.pdbx_strand_id
1 'polypeptide(L)'
;MPDSVPPAVAKSFAALIPAILTLSVFTSINAIVTVGFNTNLHDVIYNVIQVPLVGLGSSIWETFIVGLGGSGMTLAVVIIMAFIMKKKQYRDVGRLALCAGIFNVNEPVIFGLPIVLNATILIPWVISPIIITALNYFIMSIGLVPAPTGVSVPWTVPIFFSGMIATNSLTGGILQIIDCLLVGFIWYPFLRMLDKQSDSAL
;
A
#
# COMPACT_ATOMS: atom_id res chain seq x y z
N MET A 1 -36.19 26.32 4.46
CA MET A 1 -36.99 25.29 5.16
C MET A 1 -37.72 25.98 6.31
N PRO A 2 -38.89 25.48 6.76
CA PRO A 2 -39.59 26.04 7.91
C PRO A 2 -38.72 26.02 9.17
N ASP A 3 -38.86 27.00 10.05
CA ASP A 3 -38.03 27.15 11.27
C ASP A 3 -38.24 26.02 12.31
N SER A 4 -39.22 25.15 12.10
CA SER A 4 -39.56 24.02 12.97
C SER A 4 -38.74 22.74 12.74
N VAL A 5 -37.87 22.71 11.72
CA VAL A 5 -37.07 21.52 11.40
C VAL A 5 -35.74 21.56 12.16
N PRO A 6 -35.40 20.50 12.94
CA PRO A 6 -34.13 20.43 13.65
C PRO A 6 -32.93 20.69 12.70
N PRO A 7 -31.93 21.51 13.10
CA PRO A 7 -30.82 21.92 12.23
C PRO A 7 -30.05 20.76 11.58
N ALA A 8 -29.96 19.62 12.26
CA ALA A 8 -29.32 18.40 11.75
C ALA A 8 -30.06 17.81 10.53
N VAL A 9 -31.39 17.85 10.52
CA VAL A 9 -32.23 17.31 9.42
C VAL A 9 -32.14 18.24 8.21
N ALA A 10 -32.23 19.55 8.42
CA ALA A 10 -32.12 20.54 7.35
C ALA A 10 -30.76 20.47 6.63
N LYS A 11 -29.67 20.24 7.38
CA LYS A 11 -28.32 20.08 6.82
C LYS A 11 -28.19 18.83 5.94
N SER A 12 -28.78 17.70 6.32
CA SER A 12 -28.77 16.48 5.51
C SER A 12 -29.53 16.63 4.19
N PHE A 13 -30.65 17.36 4.19
CA PHE A 13 -31.40 17.66 2.95
C PHE A 13 -30.69 18.69 2.06
N ALA A 14 -30.01 19.68 2.65
CA ALA A 14 -29.22 20.64 1.88
C ALA A 14 -28.01 19.97 1.18
N ALA A 15 -27.42 18.94 1.79
CA ALA A 15 -26.36 18.14 1.18
C ALA A 15 -26.87 17.22 0.04
N LEU A 16 -28.18 16.95 -0.01
CA LEU A 16 -28.79 16.08 -1.00
C LEU A 16 -28.84 16.72 -2.40
N ILE A 17 -29.04 18.03 -2.48
CA ILE A 17 -29.17 18.75 -3.75
C ILE A 17 -27.86 18.68 -4.56
N PRO A 18 -26.67 19.01 -3.99
CA PRO A 18 -25.40 18.80 -4.69
C PRO A 18 -25.16 17.35 -5.10
N ALA A 19 -25.49 16.39 -4.23
CA ALA A 19 -25.26 14.96 -4.50
C ALA A 19 -26.12 14.44 -5.66
N ILE A 20 -27.40 14.81 -5.71
CA ILE A 20 -28.29 14.44 -6.81
C ILE A 20 -27.81 15.08 -8.12
N LEU A 21 -27.38 16.35 -8.08
CA LEU A 21 -26.93 17.06 -9.26
C LEU A 21 -25.63 16.46 -9.82
N THR A 22 -24.66 16.14 -8.97
CA THR A 22 -23.42 15.47 -9.42
C THR A 22 -23.71 14.09 -9.99
N LEU A 23 -24.50 13.26 -9.30
CA LEU A 23 -24.90 11.94 -9.80
C LEU A 23 -25.62 12.03 -11.14
N SER A 24 -26.58 12.95 -11.28
CA SER A 24 -27.33 13.13 -12.54
C SER A 24 -26.40 13.49 -13.70
N VAL A 25 -25.43 14.39 -13.47
CA VAL A 25 -24.46 14.79 -14.50
C VAL A 25 -23.56 13.62 -14.89
N PHE A 26 -22.94 12.94 -13.92
CA PHE A 26 -22.04 11.81 -14.19
C PHE A 26 -22.76 10.63 -14.84
N THR A 27 -23.99 10.33 -14.42
CA THR A 27 -24.81 9.28 -15.04
C THR A 27 -25.21 9.65 -16.46
N SER A 28 -25.56 10.91 -16.72
CA SER A 28 -25.89 11.38 -18.07
C SER A 28 -24.69 11.27 -19.01
N ILE A 29 -23.50 11.69 -18.55
CA ILE A 29 -22.26 11.55 -19.31
C ILE A 29 -21.96 10.07 -19.57
N ASN A 30 -22.07 9.20 -18.56
CA ASN A 30 -21.85 7.77 -18.73
C ASN A 30 -22.82 7.16 -19.76
N ALA A 31 -24.11 7.52 -19.71
CA ALA A 31 -25.12 7.03 -20.66
C ALA A 31 -24.82 7.47 -22.10
N ILE A 32 -24.37 8.70 -22.32
CA ILE A 32 -23.96 9.19 -23.64
C ILE A 32 -22.77 8.38 -24.17
N VAL A 33 -21.78 8.09 -23.32
CA VAL A 33 -20.62 7.28 -23.70
C VAL A 33 -21.02 5.84 -24.01
N THR A 34 -21.92 5.25 -23.22
CA THR A 34 -22.44 3.89 -23.47
C THR A 34 -23.20 3.79 -24.78
N VAL A 35 -24.07 4.75 -25.09
CA VAL A 35 -24.84 4.74 -26.34
C VAL A 35 -23.96 5.07 -27.56
N GLY A 36 -23.00 5.99 -27.42
CA GLY A 36 -22.16 6.43 -28.52
C GLY A 36 -20.98 5.50 -28.86
N PHE A 37 -20.42 4.83 -27.85
CA PHE A 37 -19.16 4.08 -27.99
C PHE A 37 -19.23 2.63 -27.50
N ASN A 38 -20.42 2.13 -27.10
CA ASN A 38 -20.61 0.79 -26.54
C ASN A 38 -19.66 0.44 -25.38
N THR A 39 -19.21 1.46 -24.65
CA THR A 39 -18.28 1.32 -23.52
C THR A 39 -18.71 2.23 -22.38
N ASN A 40 -18.26 1.97 -21.16
CA ASN A 40 -18.59 2.82 -20.01
C ASN A 40 -17.54 3.91 -19.85
N LEU A 41 -17.94 5.06 -19.31
CA LEU A 41 -17.01 6.14 -18.98
C LEU A 41 -15.88 5.65 -18.06
N HIS A 42 -16.19 4.75 -17.13
CA HIS A 42 -15.21 4.08 -16.29
C HIS A 42 -14.18 3.30 -17.12
N ASP A 43 -14.61 2.52 -18.10
CA ASP A 43 -13.72 1.70 -18.93
C ASP A 43 -12.86 2.56 -19.86
N VAL A 44 -13.37 3.69 -20.32
CA VAL A 44 -12.60 4.68 -21.08
C VAL A 44 -11.50 5.26 -20.20
N ILE A 45 -11.83 5.74 -18.99
CA ILE A 45 -10.83 6.27 -18.05
C ILE A 45 -9.81 5.18 -17.68
N TYR A 46 -10.30 3.96 -17.40
CA TYR A 46 -9.46 2.84 -17.04
C TYR A 46 -8.46 2.51 -18.16
N ASN A 47 -8.92 2.31 -19.39
CA ASN A 47 -8.03 1.88 -20.49
C ASN A 47 -7.16 3.01 -21.05
N VAL A 48 -7.65 4.25 -21.08
CA VAL A 48 -6.93 5.39 -21.68
C VAL A 48 -5.97 6.04 -20.69
N ILE A 49 -6.34 6.10 -19.41
CA ILE A 49 -5.56 6.80 -18.39
C ILE A 49 -4.92 5.80 -17.43
N GLN A 50 -5.71 4.94 -16.79
CA GLN A 50 -5.21 4.09 -15.71
C GLN A 50 -4.24 3.02 -16.22
N VAL A 51 -4.54 2.29 -17.29
CA VAL A 51 -3.69 1.22 -17.84
C VAL A 51 -2.30 1.72 -18.24
N PRO A 52 -2.11 2.82 -19.01
CA PRO A 52 -0.77 3.30 -19.33
C PRO A 52 -0.03 3.86 -18.10
N LEU A 53 -0.74 4.51 -17.18
CA LEU A 53 -0.12 5.01 -15.94
C LEU A 53 0.34 3.86 -15.04
N VAL A 54 -0.49 2.82 -14.91
CA VAL A 54 -0.16 1.58 -14.20
C VAL A 54 0.94 0.84 -14.94
N GLY A 55 0.94 0.77 -16.27
CA GLY A 55 2.00 0.14 -17.07
C GLY A 55 3.38 0.78 -16.88
N LEU A 56 3.43 2.08 -16.65
CA LEU A 56 4.67 2.79 -16.28
C LEU A 56 5.11 2.48 -14.84
N GLY A 57 4.18 2.12 -13.95
CA GLY A 57 4.42 1.79 -12.55
C GLY A 57 4.63 0.29 -12.25
N SER A 58 4.00 -0.60 -13.02
CA SER A 58 3.88 -2.06 -12.79
C SER A 58 5.14 -2.87 -13.08
N SER A 59 6.19 -2.16 -13.40
CA SER A 59 7.59 -2.57 -13.35
C SER A 59 8.01 -3.19 -12.00
N ILE A 60 9.29 -3.59 -11.92
CA ILE A 60 10.00 -4.01 -10.69
C ILE A 60 9.59 -3.18 -9.45
N TRP A 61 9.31 -1.89 -9.63
CA TRP A 61 8.96 -0.96 -8.56
C TRP A 61 7.66 -1.33 -7.83
N GLU A 62 6.60 -1.79 -8.49
CA GLU A 62 5.33 -2.11 -7.80
C GLU A 62 5.45 -3.41 -7.00
N THR A 63 5.85 -4.50 -7.65
CA THR A 63 5.79 -5.84 -7.05
C THR A 63 6.83 -6.06 -5.97
N PHE A 64 8.05 -5.53 -6.16
CA PHE A 64 9.18 -5.82 -5.27
C PHE A 64 9.48 -4.69 -4.26
N ILE A 65 8.77 -3.57 -4.34
CA ILE A 65 8.91 -2.46 -3.37
C ILE A 65 7.62 -2.23 -2.61
N VAL A 66 6.51 -2.03 -3.32
CA VAL A 66 5.20 -1.77 -2.71
C VAL A 66 4.53 -3.09 -2.27
N GLY A 67 4.76 -4.18 -3.00
CA GLY A 67 4.25 -5.50 -2.68
C GLY A 67 4.83 -6.19 -1.43
N LEU A 68 5.69 -5.52 -0.66
CA LEU A 68 6.28 -6.01 0.61
C LEU A 68 5.69 -5.27 1.83
N GLY A 69 4.39 -5.04 1.85
CA GLY A 69 3.68 -4.36 2.94
C GLY A 69 3.49 -2.86 2.73
N GLY A 70 3.34 -2.41 1.49
CA GLY A 70 3.07 -1.01 1.14
C GLY A 70 4.31 -0.11 1.18
N SER A 71 4.10 1.20 1.38
CA SER A 71 5.19 2.18 1.38
C SER A 71 6.18 1.95 2.53
N GLY A 72 7.46 1.71 2.20
CA GLY A 72 8.53 1.47 3.18
C GLY A 72 8.67 0.02 3.63
N MET A 73 8.03 -0.93 2.94
CA MET A 73 8.15 -2.37 3.18
C MET A 73 7.70 -2.78 4.60
N THR A 74 6.53 -2.29 5.01
CA THR A 74 6.12 -2.31 6.43
C THR A 74 5.71 -3.68 6.94
N LEU A 75 5.53 -4.70 6.10
CA LEU A 75 5.14 -6.04 6.56
C LEU A 75 6.19 -6.63 7.51
N ALA A 76 7.48 -6.46 7.19
CA ALA A 76 8.57 -6.87 8.07
C ALA A 76 8.51 -6.11 9.42
N VAL A 77 8.17 -4.83 9.38
CA VAL A 77 7.99 -3.98 10.57
C VAL A 77 6.85 -4.51 11.43
N VAL A 78 5.70 -4.84 10.83
CA VAL A 78 4.53 -5.38 11.55
C VAL A 78 4.86 -6.68 12.25
N ILE A 79 5.57 -7.58 11.57
CA ILE A 79 6.00 -8.86 12.15
C ILE A 79 6.93 -8.62 13.35
N ILE A 80 7.91 -7.71 13.21
CA ILE A 80 8.82 -7.37 14.31
C ILE A 80 8.05 -6.72 15.49
N MET A 81 7.13 -5.80 15.21
CA MET A 81 6.29 -5.17 16.23
C MET A 81 5.42 -6.18 16.98
N ALA A 82 4.75 -7.08 16.24
CA ALA A 82 3.79 -8.04 16.81
C ALA A 82 4.45 -9.08 17.73
N PHE A 83 5.69 -9.49 17.42
CA PHE A 83 6.33 -10.64 18.07
C PHE A 83 7.65 -10.34 18.80
N ILE A 84 8.41 -9.33 18.39
CA ILE A 84 9.79 -9.11 18.88
C ILE A 84 9.88 -7.92 19.86
N MET A 85 9.09 -6.86 19.65
CA MET A 85 9.14 -5.67 20.52
C MET A 85 8.65 -5.97 21.94
N LYS A 86 9.22 -5.29 22.95
CA LYS A 86 8.91 -5.53 24.36
C LYS A 86 7.78 -4.65 24.86
N LYS A 87 7.68 -3.39 24.42
CA LYS A 87 6.61 -2.49 24.87
C LYS A 87 5.23 -2.98 24.42
N LYS A 88 4.25 -2.84 25.31
CA LYS A 88 2.87 -3.29 25.07
C LYS A 88 2.21 -2.52 23.92
N GLN A 89 2.39 -1.20 23.88
CA GLN A 89 1.85 -0.33 22.82
C GLN A 89 2.24 -0.81 21.42
N TYR A 90 3.53 -1.05 21.17
CA TYR A 90 4.00 -1.49 19.85
C TYR A 90 3.53 -2.91 19.50
N ARG A 91 3.47 -3.81 20.48
CA ARG A 91 2.93 -5.17 20.26
C ARG A 91 1.45 -5.17 19.90
N ASP A 92 0.66 -4.36 20.59
CA ASP A 92 -0.79 -4.27 20.36
C ASP A 92 -1.05 -3.65 18.97
N VAL A 93 -0.31 -2.60 18.59
CA VAL A 93 -0.34 -2.03 17.23
C VAL A 93 0.07 -3.08 16.18
N GLY A 94 1.19 -3.77 16.38
CA GLY A 94 1.67 -4.79 15.44
C GLY A 94 0.68 -5.94 15.25
N ARG A 95 0.04 -6.42 16.32
CA ARG A 95 -0.96 -7.49 16.24
C ARG A 95 -2.24 -7.07 15.54
N LEU A 96 -2.69 -5.83 15.76
CA LEU A 96 -3.85 -5.27 15.07
C LEU A 96 -3.55 -5.06 13.58
N ALA A 97 -2.34 -4.60 13.27
CA ALA A 97 -1.89 -4.32 11.91
C ALA A 97 -1.55 -5.59 11.10
N LEU A 98 -1.35 -6.74 11.75
CA LEU A 98 -0.84 -7.96 11.09
C LEU A 98 -1.74 -8.46 9.97
N CYS A 99 -3.05 -8.53 10.22
CA CYS A 99 -4.00 -8.96 9.20
C CYS A 99 -4.01 -8.00 8.00
N ALA A 100 -3.99 -6.68 8.25
CA ALA A 100 -3.94 -5.68 7.20
C ALA A 100 -2.62 -5.74 6.40
N GLY A 101 -1.49 -5.89 7.11
CA GLY A 101 -0.16 -5.94 6.52
C GLY A 101 0.07 -7.13 5.59
N ILE A 102 -0.54 -8.30 5.86
CA ILE A 102 -0.47 -9.48 4.97
C ILE A 102 -1.02 -9.16 3.58
N PHE A 103 -2.01 -8.27 3.49
CA PHE A 103 -2.62 -7.81 2.24
C PHE A 103 -2.07 -6.44 1.80
N ASN A 104 -0.85 -6.10 2.23
CA ASN A 104 -0.15 -4.86 1.90
C ASN A 104 -0.84 -3.55 2.32
N VAL A 105 -1.79 -3.62 3.26
CA VAL A 105 -2.47 -2.44 3.85
C VAL A 105 -1.62 -1.93 5.02
N ASN A 106 -1.12 -0.69 4.92
CA ASN A 106 -0.03 -0.17 5.77
C ASN A 106 -0.45 0.97 6.72
N GLU A 107 -1.67 1.49 6.57
CA GLU A 107 -2.21 2.59 7.37
C GLU A 107 -2.17 2.30 8.87
N PRO A 108 -2.51 1.09 9.38
CA PRO A 108 -2.42 0.81 10.81
C PRO A 108 -1.01 0.98 11.37
N VAL A 109 0.02 0.81 10.54
CA VAL A 109 1.44 0.93 10.93
C VAL A 109 1.90 2.37 10.82
N ILE A 110 1.54 3.06 9.74
CA ILE A 110 1.91 4.47 9.49
C ILE A 110 1.27 5.41 10.52
N PHE A 111 0.07 5.08 11.00
CA PHE A 111 -0.58 5.83 12.06
C PHE A 111 -0.25 5.30 13.46
N GLY A 112 0.03 3.99 13.58
CA GLY A 112 0.40 3.36 14.86
C GLY A 112 1.83 3.61 15.31
N LEU A 113 2.73 3.88 14.36
CA LEU A 113 4.06 4.46 14.59
C LEU A 113 4.05 5.89 14.06
N PRO A 114 4.60 6.89 14.75
CA PRO A 114 4.74 8.23 14.21
C PRO A 114 5.88 8.28 13.16
N ILE A 115 5.76 7.50 12.07
CA ILE A 115 6.83 7.33 11.05
C ILE A 115 7.19 8.68 10.44
N VAL A 116 6.19 9.51 10.15
CA VAL A 116 6.37 10.83 9.54
C VAL A 116 7.01 11.84 10.50
N LEU A 117 6.79 11.68 11.81
CA LEU A 117 7.26 12.62 12.83
C LEU A 117 8.58 12.17 13.49
N ASN A 118 9.02 10.93 13.26
CA ASN A 118 10.22 10.37 13.88
C ASN A 118 11.30 10.07 12.84
N ALA A 119 12.31 10.95 12.79
CA ALA A 119 13.45 10.84 11.88
C ALA A 119 14.21 9.51 12.00
N THR A 120 14.20 8.86 13.18
CA THR A 120 14.87 7.56 13.37
C THR A 120 14.21 6.46 12.53
N ILE A 121 12.89 6.53 12.35
CA ILE A 121 12.09 5.56 11.59
C ILE A 121 12.05 5.94 10.11
N LEU A 122 12.14 7.22 9.80
CA LEU A 122 12.22 7.72 8.43
C LEU A 122 13.45 7.16 7.68
N ILE A 123 14.57 6.98 8.38
CA ILE A 123 15.82 6.43 7.81
C ILE A 123 15.60 5.04 7.18
N PRO A 124 15.19 3.99 7.92
CA PRO A 124 14.94 2.68 7.32
C PRO A 124 13.77 2.72 6.33
N TRP A 125 12.77 3.59 6.54
CA TRP A 125 11.65 3.75 5.61
C TRP A 125 12.07 4.22 4.21
N VAL A 126 13.10 5.08 4.11
CA VAL A 126 13.66 5.52 2.82
C VAL A 126 14.73 4.55 2.31
N ILE A 127 15.62 4.08 3.19
CA ILE A 127 16.80 3.29 2.79
C ILE A 127 16.43 1.86 2.38
N SER A 128 15.50 1.20 3.08
CA SER A 128 15.11 -0.18 2.76
C SER A 128 14.62 -0.34 1.33
N PRO A 129 13.68 0.50 0.82
CA PRO A 129 13.28 0.48 -0.58
C PRO A 129 14.46 0.58 -1.56
N ILE A 130 15.41 1.49 -1.30
CA ILE A 130 16.55 1.73 -2.20
C ILE A 130 17.47 0.50 -2.25
N ILE A 131 17.80 -0.08 -1.09
CA ILE A 131 18.69 -1.24 -1.00
C ILE A 131 18.06 -2.46 -1.67
N ILE A 132 16.81 -2.77 -1.33
CA ILE A 132 16.12 -3.95 -1.88
C ILE A 132 15.91 -3.80 -3.39
N THR A 133 15.62 -2.59 -3.88
CA THR A 133 15.49 -2.39 -5.33
C THR A 133 16.80 -2.60 -6.06
N ALA A 134 17.91 -2.06 -5.53
CA ALA A 134 19.23 -2.25 -6.12
C ALA A 134 19.62 -3.73 -6.13
N LEU A 135 19.34 -4.46 -5.05
CA LEU A 135 19.57 -5.89 -4.94
C LEU A 135 18.73 -6.67 -5.97
N ASN A 136 17.43 -6.40 -6.05
CA ASN A 136 16.53 -7.11 -6.96
C ASN A 136 16.88 -6.85 -8.42
N TYR A 137 17.21 -5.61 -8.77
CA TYR A 137 17.72 -5.28 -10.10
C TYR A 137 18.99 -6.07 -10.41
N PHE A 138 19.95 -6.13 -9.49
CA PHE A 138 21.19 -6.88 -9.69
C PHE A 138 20.93 -8.39 -9.86
N ILE A 139 20.14 -8.99 -8.97
CA ILE A 139 19.77 -10.42 -9.00
C ILE A 139 19.07 -10.80 -10.31
N MET A 140 18.18 -9.92 -10.79
CA MET A 140 17.48 -10.13 -12.07
C MET A 140 18.42 -9.91 -13.26
N SER A 141 19.34 -8.94 -13.19
CA SER A 141 20.29 -8.65 -14.27
C SER A 141 21.28 -9.79 -14.53
N ILE A 142 21.66 -10.54 -13.48
CA ILE A 142 22.52 -11.73 -13.60
C ILE A 142 21.74 -13.00 -13.96
N GLY A 143 20.41 -12.91 -14.10
CA GLY A 143 19.54 -14.02 -14.50
C GLY A 143 19.22 -15.03 -13.39
N LEU A 144 19.50 -14.71 -12.12
CA LEU A 144 19.19 -15.62 -11.00
C LEU A 144 17.67 -15.70 -10.76
N VAL A 145 16.97 -14.59 -10.97
CA VAL A 145 15.50 -14.51 -10.89
C VAL A 145 14.98 -13.87 -12.18
N PRO A 146 13.91 -14.42 -12.81
CA PRO A 146 13.32 -13.81 -13.99
C PRO A 146 12.79 -12.41 -13.72
N ALA A 147 12.92 -11.52 -14.70
CA ALA A 147 12.29 -10.21 -14.65
C ALA A 147 10.75 -10.32 -14.68
N PRO A 148 10.02 -9.33 -14.13
CA PRO A 148 8.56 -9.31 -14.21
C PRO A 148 8.05 -9.36 -15.66
N THR A 149 7.02 -10.16 -15.90
CA THR A 149 6.44 -10.44 -17.21
C THR A 149 5.55 -9.32 -17.75
N GLY A 150 5.30 -8.28 -16.95
CA GLY A 150 4.37 -7.19 -17.28
C GLY A 150 2.90 -7.47 -16.92
N VAL A 151 2.62 -8.64 -16.32
CA VAL A 151 1.29 -8.93 -15.75
C VAL A 151 1.04 -8.00 -14.55
N SER A 152 -0.08 -7.27 -14.57
CA SER A 152 -0.52 -6.48 -13.43
C SER A 152 -1.02 -7.42 -12.34
N VAL A 153 -0.30 -7.44 -11.22
CA VAL A 153 -0.67 -8.20 -10.02
C VAL A 153 -1.39 -7.25 -9.07
N PRO A 154 -2.60 -7.58 -8.59
CA PRO A 154 -3.26 -6.74 -7.59
C PRO A 154 -2.35 -6.54 -6.37
N TRP A 155 -2.16 -5.30 -5.95
CA TRP A 155 -1.25 -4.95 -4.85
C TRP A 155 -1.63 -5.57 -3.50
N THR A 156 -2.87 -6.02 -3.33
CA THR A 156 -3.33 -6.72 -2.11
C THR A 156 -2.95 -8.21 -2.09
N VAL A 157 -2.36 -8.75 -3.15
CA VAL A 157 -1.90 -10.14 -3.17
C VAL A 157 -0.76 -10.31 -2.14
N PRO A 158 -0.87 -11.27 -1.20
CA PRO A 158 0.18 -11.48 -0.21
C PRO A 158 1.56 -11.71 -0.82
N ILE A 159 2.59 -11.39 -0.03
CA ILE A 159 3.99 -11.70 -0.38
C ILE A 159 4.13 -13.18 -0.76
N PHE A 160 5.17 -13.50 -1.51
CA PHE A 160 5.38 -14.80 -2.17
C PHE A 160 4.50 -15.00 -3.40
N PHE A 161 3.17 -14.94 -3.25
CA PHE A 161 2.26 -15.13 -4.39
C PHE A 161 2.37 -13.99 -5.39
N SER A 162 2.51 -12.75 -4.93
CA SER A 162 2.64 -11.59 -5.82
C SER A 162 3.91 -11.68 -6.67
N GLY A 163 5.04 -12.03 -6.05
CA GLY A 163 6.31 -12.23 -6.76
C GLY A 163 6.25 -13.39 -7.76
N MET A 164 5.60 -14.50 -7.40
CA MET A 164 5.42 -15.64 -8.29
C MET A 164 4.63 -15.29 -9.55
N ILE A 165 3.50 -14.60 -9.38
CA ILE A 165 2.62 -14.23 -10.49
C ILE A 165 3.33 -13.20 -11.39
N ALA A 166 4.00 -12.21 -10.80
CA ALA A 166 4.70 -11.17 -11.55
C ALA A 166 5.82 -11.74 -12.42
N THR A 167 6.65 -12.64 -11.88
CA THR A 167 7.78 -13.24 -12.62
C THR A 167 7.43 -14.53 -13.35
N ASN A 168 6.19 -15.02 -13.22
CA ASN A 168 5.75 -16.36 -13.65
C ASN A 168 6.74 -17.48 -13.21
N SER A 169 7.29 -17.36 -12.00
CA SER A 169 8.34 -18.25 -11.50
C SER A 169 8.34 -18.32 -9.98
N LEU A 170 8.57 -19.52 -9.44
CA LEU A 170 8.71 -19.73 -7.99
C LEU A 170 9.85 -18.91 -7.38
N THR A 171 10.92 -18.65 -8.15
CA THR A 171 12.08 -17.90 -7.69
C THR A 171 11.76 -16.44 -7.38
N GLY A 172 10.76 -15.84 -8.04
CA GLY A 172 10.28 -14.49 -7.70
C GLY A 172 9.57 -14.42 -6.35
N GLY A 173 8.80 -15.47 -6.01
CA GLY A 173 8.19 -15.58 -4.68
C GLY A 173 9.23 -15.80 -3.57
N ILE A 174 10.23 -16.65 -3.83
CA ILE A 174 11.34 -16.88 -2.89
C ILE A 174 12.13 -15.58 -2.68
N LEU A 175 12.38 -14.81 -3.73
CA LEU A 175 13.06 -13.51 -3.63
C LEU A 175 12.29 -12.55 -2.70
N GLN A 176 10.97 -12.47 -2.80
CA GLN A 176 10.17 -11.63 -1.89
C GLN A 176 10.26 -12.07 -0.41
N ILE A 177 10.38 -13.37 -0.13
CA ILE A 177 10.59 -13.85 1.24
C ILE A 177 11.98 -13.39 1.73
N ILE A 178 13.01 -13.52 0.88
CA ILE A 178 14.36 -13.05 1.19
C ILE A 178 14.36 -11.54 1.44
N ASP A 179 13.68 -10.77 0.58
CA ASP A 179 13.56 -9.32 0.72
C ASP A 179 12.86 -8.95 2.04
N CYS A 180 11.78 -9.64 2.40
CA CYS A 180 11.09 -9.42 3.68
C CYS A 180 12.03 -9.64 4.88
N LEU A 181 12.89 -10.65 4.83
CA LEU A 181 13.89 -10.91 5.87
C LEU A 181 14.96 -9.81 5.91
N LEU A 182 15.49 -9.41 4.76
CA LEU A 182 16.50 -8.34 4.64
C LEU A 182 15.97 -6.99 5.14
N VAL A 183 14.74 -6.64 4.76
CA VAL A 183 14.04 -5.47 5.31
C VAL A 183 13.93 -5.59 6.82
N GLY A 184 13.54 -6.76 7.32
CA GLY A 184 13.49 -7.01 8.76
C GLY A 184 14.83 -6.74 9.46
N PHE A 185 15.95 -7.17 8.87
CA PHE A 185 17.29 -6.89 9.38
C PHE A 185 17.64 -5.40 9.35
N ILE A 186 17.29 -4.67 8.28
CA ILE A 186 17.54 -3.23 8.16
C ILE A 186 16.72 -2.45 9.20
N TRP A 187 15.46 -2.81 9.40
CA TRP A 187 14.53 -2.14 10.32
C TRP A 187 14.79 -2.45 11.79
N TYR A 188 15.23 -3.68 12.09
CA TYR A 188 15.44 -4.17 13.46
C TYR A 188 16.22 -3.21 14.38
N PRO A 189 17.41 -2.67 14.01
CA PRO A 189 18.15 -1.77 14.90
C PRO A 189 17.36 -0.51 15.26
N PHE A 190 16.64 0.08 14.31
CA PHE A 190 15.84 1.28 14.52
C PHE A 190 14.63 1.00 15.40
N LEU A 191 13.92 -0.10 15.16
CA LEU A 191 12.80 -0.52 16.00
C LEU A 191 13.25 -0.81 17.44
N ARG A 192 14.44 -1.41 17.60
CA ARG A 192 15.03 -1.65 18.93
C ARG A 192 15.40 -0.34 19.64
N MET A 193 15.81 0.70 18.92
CA MET A 193 16.05 2.02 19.50
C MET A 193 14.75 2.63 20.04
N LEU A 194 13.65 2.56 19.27
CA LEU A 194 12.32 3.03 19.70
C LEU A 194 11.80 2.27 20.92
N ASP A 195 12.00 0.96 20.97
CA ASP A 195 11.57 0.10 22.07
C ASP A 195 12.30 0.44 23.39
N LYS A 196 13.48 1.07 23.30
CA LYS A 196 14.30 1.49 24.45
C LYS A 196 14.12 2.96 24.85
N GLN A 197 13.56 3.82 23.99
CA GLN A 197 13.33 5.23 24.33
C GLN A 197 12.34 5.34 25.50
N SER A 198 12.54 6.31 26.40
CA SER A 198 11.61 6.56 27.51
C SER A 198 10.27 7.10 26.99
N ASP A 199 9.17 6.76 27.66
CA ASP A 199 7.80 7.13 27.25
C ASP A 199 7.53 8.66 27.27
N SER A 200 8.52 9.46 27.66
CA SER A 200 8.45 10.92 27.84
C SER A 200 8.73 11.73 26.58
N ALA A 201 8.71 11.13 25.38
CA ALA A 201 9.03 11.78 24.11
C ALA A 201 7.88 11.67 23.08
N LEU A 202 6.64 11.74 23.55
CA LEU A 202 5.45 12.00 22.74
C LEU A 202 4.80 13.30 23.23
#